data_AF-A0A7X7Z3A7-F1
#
_entry.id   AF-A0A7X7Z3A7-F1
#
_cell.length_a   1.000
_cell.length_b   1.000
_cell.length_c   1.000
_cell.angle_alpha   90.00
_cell.angle_beta   90.00
_cell.angle_gamma   90.00
#
_symmetry.space_group_name_H-M   'P 1'
#
loop_
_entity.id
_entity.type
_entity.pdbx_description
1 polymer ?
#
loop_
_entity_poly.entity_id
_entity_poly.type
_entity_poly.pdbx_seq_one_letter_code
_entity_poly.pdbx_strand_id
1 'polypeptide(L)'
;MSNRYLKILTTLIFACGAALTLTALTENHTREDCLDYCYGGCCDEEGNCHSGLEDEFCNIGGLTCYDCTTIGSGCHFNRCICDNHCPGCCGGYDAAECRPGNLDDECGFGGATCLDCSDLGPTYFCEGNYCWPVCNPETCPDGCCFPGNECRLGTENNACGTGGEWCEICSAGTVCLNHECVEPIDDDDDDNDDNDDNDDNDDNDDNDDNDDNDDNDNDDSAPADDDDGGAGDDSMTDDDAAGPDDSNDGGGDDDHDSGCSSA
;
A
#
# COMPACT_ATOMS: atom_id res chain seq x y z
N MET A 1 -67.99 -69.76 -1.57
CA MET A 1 -66.91 -69.46 -2.54
C MET A 1 -66.53 -67.98 -2.47
N SER A 2 -66.18 -67.45 -1.28
CA SER A 2 -65.98 -66.00 -1.08
C SER A 2 -64.85 -65.71 -0.08
N ASN A 3 -63.71 -66.39 -0.24
CA ASN A 3 -62.55 -66.13 0.63
C ASN A 3 -61.19 -66.41 -0.02
N ARG A 4 -61.17 -66.78 -1.31
CA ARG A 4 -59.93 -66.91 -2.11
C ARG A 4 -59.65 -65.69 -2.98
N TYR A 5 -60.69 -64.95 -3.38
CA TYR A 5 -60.52 -63.70 -4.14
C TYR A 5 -60.00 -62.53 -3.30
N LEU A 6 -60.35 -62.45 -2.01
CA LEU A 6 -59.91 -61.34 -1.15
C LEU A 6 -58.43 -61.44 -0.77
N LYS A 7 -57.86 -62.66 -0.70
CA LYS A 7 -56.41 -62.88 -0.48
C LYS A 7 -55.56 -62.61 -1.72
N ILE A 8 -56.13 -62.74 -2.92
CA ILE A 8 -55.44 -62.43 -4.19
C ILE A 8 -55.50 -60.92 -4.46
N LEU A 9 -56.60 -60.23 -4.11
CA LEU A 9 -56.69 -58.78 -4.23
C LEU A 9 -55.74 -58.04 -3.28
N THR A 10 -55.54 -58.51 -2.05
CA THR A 10 -54.62 -57.85 -1.10
C THR A 10 -53.14 -58.11 -1.39
N THR A 11 -52.79 -59.23 -2.04
CA THR A 11 -51.40 -59.47 -2.51
C THR A 11 -51.08 -58.71 -3.79
N LEU A 12 -52.06 -58.45 -4.68
CA LEU A 12 -51.86 -57.59 -5.86
C LEU A 12 -51.70 -56.10 -5.49
N ILE A 13 -52.35 -55.62 -4.44
CA ILE A 13 -52.16 -54.25 -3.94
C ILE A 13 -50.78 -54.09 -3.27
N PHE A 14 -50.26 -55.13 -2.60
CA PHE A 14 -48.92 -55.10 -2.01
C PHE A 14 -47.78 -55.28 -3.04
N ALA A 15 -48.02 -55.94 -4.17
CA ALA A 15 -47.07 -56.01 -5.27
C ALA A 15 -47.00 -54.71 -6.10
N CYS A 16 -48.03 -53.85 -6.03
CA CYS A 16 -48.01 -52.51 -6.60
C CYS A 16 -47.49 -51.45 -5.60
N GLY A 17 -47.63 -51.70 -4.29
CA GLY A 17 -47.19 -50.80 -3.23
C GLY A 17 -45.73 -50.90 -2.78
N ALA A 18 -44.96 -51.88 -3.26
CA ALA A 18 -43.55 -52.07 -2.89
C ALA A 18 -42.56 -51.88 -4.06
N ALA A 19 -43.05 -51.42 -5.22
CA ALA A 19 -42.22 -51.05 -6.38
C ALA A 19 -42.42 -49.59 -6.82
N LEU A 20 -43.15 -48.78 -6.03
CA LEU A 20 -42.79 -47.37 -5.89
C LEU A 20 -41.77 -47.29 -4.76
N THR A 21 -40.56 -47.81 -5.00
CA THR A 21 -39.41 -47.08 -4.49
C THR A 21 -39.61 -45.67 -5.03
N LEU A 22 -39.84 -44.74 -4.12
CA LEU A 22 -39.67 -43.32 -4.37
C LEU A 22 -38.18 -43.14 -4.76
N THR A 23 -37.78 -43.59 -5.94
CA THR A 23 -36.86 -42.80 -6.74
C THR A 23 -37.62 -41.51 -6.88
N ALA A 24 -37.33 -40.57 -5.98
CA ALA A 24 -37.53 -39.18 -6.29
C ALA A 24 -37.10 -39.06 -7.74
N LEU A 25 -38.04 -38.73 -8.61
CA LEU A 25 -37.70 -38.18 -9.90
C LEU A 25 -36.99 -36.88 -9.52
N THR A 26 -35.71 -36.97 -9.17
CA THR A 26 -34.76 -35.99 -9.66
C THR A 26 -34.92 -36.16 -11.15
N GLU A 27 -35.84 -35.39 -11.73
CA GLU A 27 -35.90 -35.22 -13.17
C GLU A 27 -34.47 -34.85 -13.52
N ASN A 28 -33.74 -35.82 -14.06
CA ASN A 28 -32.36 -35.65 -14.45
C ASN A 28 -32.46 -34.90 -15.77
N HIS A 29 -32.85 -33.63 -15.66
CA HIS A 29 -32.98 -32.72 -16.78
C HIS A 29 -31.63 -32.74 -17.47
N THR A 30 -31.61 -33.19 -18.71
CA THR A 30 -30.36 -33.23 -19.45
C THR A 30 -29.95 -31.80 -19.77
N ARG A 31 -28.67 -31.56 -20.08
CA ARG A 31 -28.18 -30.22 -20.47
C ARG A 31 -29.02 -29.56 -21.58
N GLU A 32 -29.69 -30.35 -22.43
CA GLU A 32 -30.56 -29.88 -23.51
C GLU A 32 -31.94 -29.38 -23.03
N ASP A 33 -32.42 -29.84 -21.87
CA ASP A 33 -33.72 -29.43 -21.30
C ASP A 33 -33.64 -28.10 -20.54
N CYS A 34 -32.42 -27.62 -20.28
CA CYS A 34 -32.18 -26.52 -19.35
C CYS A 34 -32.72 -25.16 -19.82
N LEU A 35 -32.79 -24.95 -21.14
CA LEU A 35 -33.47 -23.81 -21.74
C LEU A 35 -34.95 -23.72 -21.37
N ASP A 36 -35.62 -24.84 -21.13
CA ASP A 36 -37.08 -24.90 -20.99
C ASP A 36 -37.54 -24.68 -19.54
N TYR A 37 -36.70 -25.02 -18.55
CA TYR A 37 -37.03 -24.89 -17.12
C TYR A 37 -36.19 -23.84 -16.36
N CYS A 38 -35.07 -23.36 -16.92
CA CYS A 38 -34.19 -22.36 -16.31
C CYS A 38 -34.31 -20.96 -16.92
N TYR A 39 -35.54 -20.51 -17.17
CA TYR A 39 -35.80 -19.25 -17.87
C TYR A 39 -35.16 -18.01 -17.20
N GLY A 40 -35.08 -18.02 -15.87
CA GLY A 40 -34.55 -16.90 -15.08
C GLY A 40 -33.05 -16.96 -14.78
N GLY A 41 -32.33 -17.97 -15.27
CA GLY A 41 -30.93 -18.16 -14.89
C GLY A 41 -30.14 -18.98 -15.90
N CYS A 42 -29.10 -19.68 -15.42
CA CYS A 42 -28.13 -20.37 -16.27
C CYS A 42 -27.91 -21.82 -15.82
N CYS A 43 -27.23 -22.60 -16.65
CA CYS A 43 -27.04 -24.03 -16.44
C CYS A 43 -25.56 -24.39 -16.33
N ASP A 44 -25.19 -25.14 -15.30
CA ASP A 44 -23.84 -25.69 -15.16
C ASP A 44 -23.61 -26.88 -16.11
N GLU A 45 -22.40 -27.47 -16.07
CA GLU A 45 -22.04 -28.60 -16.93
C GLU A 45 -22.81 -29.88 -16.59
N GLU A 46 -23.22 -30.02 -15.33
CA GLU A 46 -24.05 -31.10 -14.81
C GLU A 46 -25.54 -30.96 -15.19
N GLY A 47 -25.94 -29.79 -15.70
CA GLY A 47 -27.29 -29.49 -16.12
C GLY A 47 -28.20 -29.00 -14.99
N ASN A 48 -27.65 -28.55 -13.86
CA ASN A 48 -28.42 -27.88 -12.80
C ASN A 48 -28.67 -26.40 -13.15
N CYS A 49 -29.87 -25.93 -12.85
CA CYS A 49 -30.24 -24.53 -13.01
C CYS A 49 -29.80 -23.70 -11.80
N HIS A 50 -29.09 -22.61 -12.07
CA HIS A 50 -28.65 -21.60 -11.12
C HIS A 50 -29.38 -20.29 -11.34
N SER A 51 -29.32 -19.39 -10.35
CA SER A 51 -30.06 -18.12 -10.38
C SER A 51 -29.62 -17.16 -11.48
N GLY A 52 -28.42 -17.33 -12.05
CA GLY A 52 -27.88 -16.42 -13.06
C GLY A 52 -27.26 -15.13 -12.50
N LEU A 53 -27.28 -14.97 -11.17
CA LEU A 53 -26.91 -13.73 -10.47
C LEU A 53 -25.65 -13.89 -9.60
N GLU A 54 -25.10 -15.09 -9.51
CA GLU A 54 -23.91 -15.39 -8.73
C GLU A 54 -22.66 -15.27 -9.61
N ASP A 55 -21.53 -14.87 -9.03
CA ASP A 55 -20.31 -14.61 -9.79
C ASP A 55 -19.82 -15.87 -10.52
N GLU A 56 -19.96 -17.05 -9.91
CA GLU A 56 -19.63 -18.34 -10.51
C GLU A 56 -20.70 -18.86 -11.48
N PHE A 57 -21.91 -18.30 -11.43
CA PHE A 57 -23.07 -18.73 -12.19
C PHE A 57 -23.78 -17.56 -12.89
N CYS A 58 -23.05 -16.87 -13.76
CA CYS A 58 -23.53 -15.69 -14.45
C CYS A 58 -24.03 -16.00 -15.87
N ASN A 59 -25.35 -15.97 -16.09
CA ASN A 59 -26.01 -15.90 -17.41
C ASN A 59 -27.54 -15.91 -17.21
N ILE A 60 -28.30 -15.83 -18.30
CA ILE A 60 -29.77 -15.98 -18.26
C ILE A 60 -30.29 -16.83 -19.42
N GLY A 61 -31.55 -17.28 -19.30
CA GLY A 61 -32.29 -17.93 -20.39
C GLY A 61 -31.93 -19.40 -20.59
N GLY A 62 -31.45 -20.06 -19.53
CA GLY A 62 -31.01 -21.46 -19.57
C GLY A 62 -29.78 -21.70 -20.46
N LEU A 63 -29.01 -20.64 -20.73
CA LEU A 63 -27.69 -20.73 -21.34
C LEU A 63 -26.67 -21.28 -20.34
N THR A 64 -25.49 -21.65 -20.85
CA THR A 64 -24.38 -22.09 -19.99
C THR A 64 -23.97 -20.98 -19.02
N CYS A 65 -23.86 -21.32 -17.74
CA CYS A 65 -23.30 -20.42 -16.73
C CYS A 65 -21.87 -20.02 -17.10
N TYR A 66 -21.55 -18.75 -16.87
CA TYR A 66 -20.20 -18.24 -16.97
C TYR A 66 -19.69 -17.89 -15.58
N ASP A 67 -18.47 -18.32 -15.26
CA ASP A 67 -17.81 -18.01 -14.00
C ASP A 67 -16.96 -16.74 -14.15
N CYS A 68 -17.51 -15.61 -13.69
CA CYS A 68 -16.86 -14.31 -13.73
C CYS A 68 -15.62 -14.23 -12.83
N THR A 69 -15.52 -15.09 -11.81
CA THR A 69 -14.36 -15.10 -10.90
C THR A 69 -13.08 -15.54 -11.61
N THR A 70 -13.21 -16.34 -12.68
CA THR A 70 -12.06 -16.77 -13.50
C THR A 70 -11.35 -15.61 -14.21
N ILE A 71 -12.05 -14.50 -14.39
CA ILE A 71 -11.54 -13.26 -14.99
C ILE A 71 -11.56 -12.10 -13.98
N GLY A 72 -11.61 -12.39 -12.67
CA GLY A 72 -11.61 -11.36 -11.61
C GLY A 72 -12.74 -10.34 -11.76
N SER A 73 -13.91 -10.76 -12.21
CA SER A 73 -15.07 -9.87 -12.44
C SER A 73 -16.27 -10.34 -11.63
N GLY A 74 -17.22 -9.45 -11.40
CA GLY A 74 -18.51 -9.77 -10.78
C GLY A 74 -19.61 -10.02 -11.83
N CYS A 75 -20.64 -10.77 -11.45
CA CYS A 75 -21.84 -10.92 -12.25
C CYS A 75 -22.80 -9.75 -12.02
N HIS A 76 -23.03 -8.95 -13.07
CA HIS A 76 -23.95 -7.82 -13.05
C HIS A 76 -24.96 -7.96 -14.17
N PHE A 77 -26.23 -8.10 -13.81
CA PHE A 77 -27.33 -8.25 -14.77
C PHE A 77 -27.08 -9.36 -15.81
N ASN A 78 -26.61 -10.52 -15.34
CA ASN A 78 -26.33 -11.71 -16.16
C ASN A 78 -25.17 -11.52 -17.16
N ARG A 79 -24.27 -10.57 -16.89
CA ARG A 79 -23.03 -10.33 -17.65
C ARG A 79 -21.88 -10.12 -16.67
N CYS A 80 -20.70 -10.64 -17.00
CA CYS A 80 -19.50 -10.29 -16.23
C CYS A 80 -19.09 -8.86 -16.49
N ILE A 81 -18.92 -8.12 -15.41
CA ILE A 81 -18.46 -6.74 -15.42
C ILE A 81 -17.31 -6.65 -14.42
N CYS A 82 -16.23 -5.99 -14.82
CA CYS A 82 -15.15 -5.70 -13.89
C CYS A 82 -15.66 -4.72 -12.81
N ASP A 83 -15.45 -5.09 -11.56
CA ASP A 83 -15.85 -4.37 -10.37
C ASP A 83 -14.82 -4.61 -9.25
N ASN A 84 -15.20 -4.39 -8.00
CA ASN A 84 -14.33 -4.60 -6.84
C ASN A 84 -13.95 -6.06 -6.56
N HIS A 85 -14.48 -7.05 -7.29
CA HIS A 85 -13.97 -8.42 -7.27
C HIS A 85 -12.66 -8.56 -8.07
N CYS A 86 -12.32 -7.56 -8.89
CA CYS A 86 -11.04 -7.48 -9.57
C CYS A 86 -9.93 -7.15 -8.57
N PRO A 87 -8.94 -8.05 -8.36
CA PRO A 87 -7.81 -7.74 -7.48
C PRO A 87 -6.93 -6.61 -8.04
N GLY A 88 -6.86 -6.48 -9.37
CA GLY A 88 -6.20 -5.38 -10.06
C GLY A 88 -7.18 -4.27 -10.44
N CYS A 89 -7.09 -3.76 -11.67
CA CYS A 89 -7.89 -2.64 -12.14
C CYS A 89 -8.79 -3.03 -13.32
N CYS A 90 -9.84 -2.25 -13.54
CA CYS A 90 -10.75 -2.39 -14.66
C CYS A 90 -10.28 -1.55 -15.85
N GLY A 91 -10.05 -2.20 -16.99
CA GLY A 91 -9.51 -1.56 -18.20
C GLY A 91 -9.93 -2.26 -19.49
N GLY A 92 -9.41 -1.77 -20.62
CA GLY A 92 -9.71 -2.27 -21.96
C GLY A 92 -10.82 -1.47 -22.69
N TYR A 93 -11.16 -1.91 -23.91
CA TYR A 93 -12.11 -1.20 -24.78
C TYR A 93 -13.55 -1.15 -24.23
N ASP A 94 -13.92 -2.02 -23.30
CA ASP A 94 -15.26 -2.09 -22.71
C ASP A 94 -15.30 -2.04 -21.17
N ALA A 95 -14.16 -1.78 -20.51
CA ALA A 95 -14.01 -1.72 -19.05
C ALA A 95 -14.55 -2.96 -18.29
N ALA A 96 -14.82 -4.05 -19.01
CA ALA A 96 -15.32 -5.31 -18.45
C ALA A 96 -14.18 -6.29 -18.14
N GLU A 97 -12.95 -5.97 -18.56
CA GLU A 97 -11.79 -6.81 -18.35
C GLU A 97 -11.03 -6.39 -17.09
N CYS A 98 -10.91 -7.31 -16.14
CA CYS A 98 -10.00 -7.15 -15.01
C CYS A 98 -8.57 -7.37 -15.49
N ARG A 99 -7.73 -6.36 -15.30
CA ARG A 99 -6.29 -6.42 -15.55
C ARG A 99 -5.54 -6.67 -14.25
N PRO A 100 -4.34 -7.27 -14.31
CA PRO A 100 -3.54 -7.56 -13.11
C PRO A 100 -3.19 -6.32 -12.27
N GLY A 101 -3.17 -5.13 -12.88
CA GLY A 101 -2.96 -3.87 -12.14
C GLY A 101 -1.49 -3.52 -11.87
N ASN A 102 -0.54 -4.24 -12.46
CA ASN A 102 0.89 -4.18 -12.15
C ASN A 102 1.78 -3.79 -13.35
N LEU A 103 1.19 -3.31 -14.43
CA LEU A 103 1.90 -2.79 -15.60
C LEU A 103 1.81 -1.26 -15.60
N ASP A 104 2.80 -0.59 -16.19
CA ASP A 104 2.85 0.88 -16.24
C ASP A 104 1.62 1.48 -16.96
N ASP A 105 1.12 0.82 -18.01
CA ASP A 105 -0.06 1.24 -18.79
C ASP A 105 -1.39 0.68 -18.24
N GLU A 106 -1.33 -0.18 -17.22
CA GLU A 106 -2.48 -0.84 -16.61
C GLU A 106 -2.32 -0.91 -15.09
N CYS A 107 -1.99 0.22 -14.45
CA CYS A 107 -1.72 0.28 -13.01
C CYS A 107 -2.99 0.54 -12.20
N GLY A 108 -3.16 -0.20 -11.10
CA GLY A 108 -4.27 0.01 -10.16
C GLY A 108 -4.69 -1.27 -9.44
N PHE A 109 -5.67 -1.15 -8.54
CA PHE A 109 -6.17 -2.27 -7.73
C PHE A 109 -7.64 -2.09 -7.35
N GLY A 110 -8.27 -3.16 -6.85
CA GLY A 110 -9.60 -3.15 -6.28
C GLY A 110 -10.73 -2.77 -7.24
N GLY A 111 -10.56 -3.04 -8.54
CA GLY A 111 -11.57 -2.72 -9.55
C GLY A 111 -11.68 -1.24 -9.92
N ALA A 112 -10.73 -0.40 -9.47
CA ALA A 112 -10.63 0.96 -9.97
C ALA A 112 -10.27 0.97 -11.47
N THR A 113 -10.51 2.08 -12.17
CA THR A 113 -10.06 2.22 -13.56
C THR A 113 -8.53 2.13 -13.63
N CYS A 114 -8.01 1.33 -14.57
CA CYS A 114 -6.57 1.26 -14.82
C CYS A 114 -6.01 2.62 -15.24
N LEU A 115 -4.85 2.96 -14.69
CA LEU A 115 -4.12 4.18 -14.99
C LEU A 115 -2.88 3.86 -15.81
N ASP A 116 -2.61 4.66 -16.85
CA ASP A 116 -1.30 4.71 -17.48
C ASP A 116 -0.41 5.69 -16.70
N CYS A 117 0.57 5.17 -15.99
CA CYS A 117 1.50 5.99 -15.20
C CYS A 117 2.24 7.01 -16.07
N SER A 118 2.46 6.73 -17.36
CA SER A 118 3.11 7.64 -18.29
C SER A 118 2.33 8.94 -18.51
N ASP A 119 1.01 8.93 -18.30
CA ASP A 119 0.15 10.11 -18.39
C ASP A 119 0.42 11.11 -17.25
N LEU A 120 0.97 10.65 -16.12
CA LEU A 120 1.39 11.50 -15.01
C LEU A 120 2.76 12.14 -15.25
N GLY A 121 3.57 11.54 -16.13
CA GLY A 121 4.87 12.04 -16.53
C GLY A 121 5.83 10.92 -16.96
N PRO A 122 6.95 11.26 -17.62
CA PRO A 122 7.93 10.28 -18.12
C PRO A 122 8.69 9.55 -17.01
N THR A 123 8.58 10.04 -15.78
CA THR A 123 9.25 9.52 -14.59
C THR A 123 8.30 8.75 -13.71
N TYR A 124 7.11 8.32 -14.14
CA TYR A 124 6.22 7.50 -13.32
C TYR A 124 6.24 6.04 -13.78
N PHE A 125 6.12 5.11 -12.84
CA PHE A 125 6.06 3.67 -13.08
C PHE A 125 5.11 3.01 -12.08
N CYS A 126 4.60 1.84 -12.41
CA CYS A 126 3.70 1.10 -11.55
C CYS A 126 4.47 0.25 -10.55
N GLU A 127 4.28 0.51 -9.26
CA GLU A 127 4.81 -0.31 -8.18
C GLU A 127 3.79 -0.46 -7.05
N GLY A 128 3.58 -1.71 -6.62
CA GLY A 128 2.58 -2.02 -5.60
C GLY A 128 1.16 -1.62 -5.98
N ASN A 129 0.83 -1.61 -7.29
CA ASN A 129 -0.45 -1.17 -7.84
C ASN A 129 -0.73 0.35 -7.74
N TYR A 130 0.30 1.16 -7.49
CA TYR A 130 0.23 2.62 -7.53
C TYR A 130 1.27 3.16 -8.52
N CYS A 131 0.96 4.29 -9.15
CA CYS A 131 1.96 5.00 -9.94
C CYS A 131 2.89 5.78 -9.00
N TRP A 132 4.16 5.38 -8.96
CA TRP A 132 5.20 6.04 -8.20
C TRP A 132 6.10 6.85 -9.11
N PRO A 133 6.57 8.03 -8.66
CA PRO A 133 7.64 8.72 -9.34
C PRO A 133 8.96 7.94 -9.18
N VAL A 134 9.64 7.68 -10.29
CA VAL A 134 11.06 7.30 -10.37
C VAL A 134 11.86 8.31 -9.58
N CYS A 135 12.69 7.82 -8.67
CA CYS A 135 13.60 8.66 -7.92
C CYS A 135 14.65 9.27 -8.85
N ASN A 136 14.75 10.60 -8.82
CA ASN A 136 15.70 11.41 -9.59
C ASN A 136 15.82 12.80 -8.92
N PRO A 137 16.67 13.71 -9.44
CA PRO A 137 16.82 15.05 -8.86
C PRO A 137 15.55 15.90 -8.79
N GLU A 138 14.57 15.68 -9.67
CA GLU A 138 13.29 16.40 -9.66
C GLU A 138 12.32 15.86 -8.59
N THR A 139 12.34 14.55 -8.36
CA THR A 139 11.40 13.85 -7.45
C THR A 139 11.99 13.60 -6.06
N CYS A 140 13.32 13.72 -5.91
CA CYS A 140 14.06 13.52 -4.67
C CYS A 140 15.14 14.61 -4.47
N PRO A 141 14.80 15.91 -4.53
CA PRO A 141 15.80 16.99 -4.54
C PRO A 141 16.60 17.08 -3.23
N ASP A 142 15.96 16.78 -2.11
CA ASP A 142 16.58 16.89 -0.77
C ASP A 142 17.21 15.58 -0.30
N GLY A 143 17.10 14.50 -1.06
CA GLY A 143 17.50 13.15 -0.65
C GLY A 143 18.28 12.42 -1.73
N CYS A 144 18.45 11.11 -1.56
CA CYS A 144 19.11 10.24 -2.53
C CYS A 144 18.22 9.04 -2.90
N CYS A 145 18.51 8.44 -4.05
CA CYS A 145 17.79 7.31 -4.60
C CYS A 145 18.38 6.00 -4.10
N PHE A 146 17.57 5.25 -3.36
CA PHE A 146 17.88 3.90 -2.94
C PHE A 146 17.44 2.88 -4.01
N PRO A 147 18.05 1.69 -4.07
CA PRO A 147 17.57 0.62 -4.94
C PRO A 147 16.05 0.37 -4.79
N GLY A 148 15.34 0.31 -5.91
CA GLY A 148 13.87 0.26 -5.92
C GLY A 148 13.18 1.62 -6.04
N ASN A 149 13.89 2.66 -6.50
CA ASN A 149 13.34 4.01 -6.70
C ASN A 149 12.78 4.68 -5.43
N GLU A 150 13.21 4.22 -4.25
CA GLU A 150 12.86 4.83 -2.97
C GLU A 150 13.71 6.09 -2.76
N CYS A 151 13.07 7.26 -2.63
CA CYS A 151 13.75 8.48 -2.20
C CYS A 151 13.97 8.44 -0.68
N ARG A 152 15.22 8.35 -0.25
CA ARG A 152 15.60 8.41 1.17
C ARG A 152 16.14 9.79 1.51
N LEU A 153 15.98 10.17 2.78
CA LEU A 153 16.46 11.46 3.30
C LEU A 153 17.98 11.66 3.13
N GLY A 154 18.76 10.60 2.93
CA GLY A 154 20.17 10.78 2.61
C GLY A 154 21.08 11.04 3.81
N THR A 155 20.58 10.80 5.03
CA THR A 155 21.27 11.09 6.30
C THR A 155 21.76 9.84 7.03
N GLU A 156 21.49 8.65 6.49
CA GLU A 156 21.85 7.37 7.14
C GLU A 156 23.16 6.84 6.56
N ASN A 157 24.02 6.21 7.37
CA ASN A 157 25.28 5.63 6.87
C ASN A 157 25.10 4.58 5.76
N ASN A 158 23.95 3.90 5.73
CA ASN A 158 23.63 2.93 4.68
C ASN A 158 22.85 3.55 3.51
N ALA A 159 22.56 4.85 3.53
CA ALA A 159 21.83 5.58 2.50
C ALA A 159 22.19 7.08 2.56
N CYS A 160 23.45 7.43 2.28
CA CYS A 160 23.98 8.78 2.36
C CYS A 160 23.99 9.45 0.98
N GLY A 161 23.56 10.71 0.89
CA GLY A 161 23.57 11.46 -0.38
C GLY A 161 22.43 12.46 -0.48
N THR A 162 22.45 13.32 -1.48
CA THR A 162 21.39 14.31 -1.73
C THR A 162 21.23 14.58 -3.23
N GLY A 163 20.26 15.40 -3.63
CA GLY A 163 20.07 15.82 -5.02
C GLY A 163 19.50 14.75 -5.95
N GLY A 164 18.89 13.68 -5.41
CA GLY A 164 18.29 12.60 -6.19
C GLY A 164 19.30 11.73 -6.94
N GLU A 165 20.56 11.78 -6.54
CA GLU A 165 21.60 10.85 -6.96
C GLU A 165 21.48 9.51 -6.22
N TRP A 166 22.16 8.46 -6.68
CA TRP A 166 22.14 7.18 -5.97
C TRP A 166 22.74 7.30 -4.56
N CYS A 167 22.03 6.77 -3.56
CA CYS A 167 22.54 6.72 -2.20
C CYS A 167 23.82 5.89 -2.11
N GLU A 168 24.83 6.42 -1.42
CA GLU A 168 26.06 5.74 -1.09
C GLU A 168 25.96 5.06 0.30
N ILE A 169 26.65 3.93 0.46
CA ILE A 169 26.87 3.30 1.76
C ILE A 169 28.24 3.77 2.25
N CYS A 170 28.27 4.52 3.35
CA CYS A 170 29.50 4.95 3.98
C CYS A 170 30.32 3.74 4.43
N SER A 171 31.61 3.78 4.10
CA SER A 171 32.56 2.71 4.44
C SER A 171 32.77 2.60 5.96
N ALA A 172 33.34 1.49 6.40
CA ALA A 172 33.72 1.35 7.81
C ALA A 172 34.72 2.46 8.19
N GLY A 173 34.43 3.19 9.27
CA GLY A 173 35.23 4.33 9.70
C GLY A 173 34.77 5.67 9.15
N THR A 174 33.68 5.75 8.37
CA THR A 174 33.05 7.02 7.98
C THR A 174 31.60 7.10 8.46
N VAL A 175 31.12 8.33 8.60
CA VAL A 175 29.75 8.67 9.00
C VAL A 175 29.11 9.55 7.95
N CYS A 176 27.80 9.40 7.75
CA CYS A 176 27.05 10.31 6.90
C CYS A 176 26.80 11.62 7.65
N LEU A 177 27.50 12.68 7.24
CA LEU A 177 27.31 14.02 7.79
C LEU A 177 27.03 14.98 6.64
N ASN A 178 25.95 15.77 6.75
CA ASN A 178 25.53 16.70 5.71
C ASN A 178 25.39 16.06 4.32
N HIS A 179 24.90 14.82 4.26
CA HIS A 179 24.71 14.03 3.03
C HIS A 179 26.01 13.62 2.32
N GLU A 180 27.13 13.62 3.04
CA GLU A 180 28.43 13.15 2.55
C GLU A 180 29.06 12.18 3.55
N CYS A 181 29.73 11.14 3.05
CA CYS A 181 30.46 10.19 3.90
C CYS A 181 31.81 10.81 4.29
N VAL A 182 31.93 11.22 5.56
CA VAL A 182 33.14 11.85 6.12
C VAL A 182 33.76 10.95 7.18
N GLU A 183 35.08 11.05 7.36
CA GLU A 183 35.72 10.48 8.55
C GLU A 183 35.22 11.23 9.79
N PRO A 184 34.89 10.53 10.89
CA PRO A 184 34.58 11.20 12.14
C PRO A 184 35.78 12.06 12.54
N ILE A 185 35.50 13.29 12.98
CA ILE A 185 36.53 14.16 13.54
C ILE A 185 36.95 13.49 14.85
N ASP A 186 38.08 12.80 14.82
CA ASP A 186 38.79 12.41 16.02
C ASP A 186 39.43 13.70 16.55
N ASP A 187 38.81 14.34 17.55
CA ASP A 187 39.38 15.45 18.32
C ASP A 187 40.64 15.02 19.13
N ASP A 188 41.24 13.88 18.80
CA ASP A 188 42.49 13.36 19.39
C ASP A 188 43.74 13.90 18.67
N ASP A 189 43.61 14.76 17.66
CA ASP A 189 44.72 15.59 17.13
C ASP A 189 44.95 16.87 17.99
N ASP A 190 44.63 16.79 19.29
CA ASP A 190 45.15 17.67 20.34
C ASP A 190 46.60 17.32 20.74
N ASP A 191 47.31 16.49 19.97
CA ASP A 191 48.78 16.45 19.96
C ASP A 191 49.31 17.63 19.12
N ASN A 192 48.86 18.83 19.48
CA ASN A 192 49.73 19.99 19.54
C ASN A 192 50.76 19.73 20.65
N ASP A 193 51.64 18.74 20.42
CA ASP A 193 52.99 18.74 20.97
C ASP A 193 53.68 19.93 20.30
N ASP A 194 53.29 21.11 20.79
CA ASP A 194 54.04 22.33 20.82
C ASP A 194 55.47 21.92 21.16
N ASN A 195 56.26 21.75 20.10
CA ASN A 195 57.52 22.44 19.95
C ASN A 195 58.24 22.57 21.30
N ASP A 196 58.51 21.42 21.92
CA ASP A 196 59.18 21.33 23.21
C ASP A 196 60.52 22.00 22.99
N ASP A 197 60.62 23.15 23.63
CA ASP A 197 61.62 24.15 23.36
C ASP A 197 62.99 23.49 23.35
N ASN A 198 63.74 23.84 22.31
CA ASN A 198 65.14 23.56 22.16
C ASN A 198 65.89 24.35 23.25
N ASP A 199 65.72 23.98 24.52
CA ASP A 199 66.47 24.40 25.71
C ASP A 199 67.85 23.70 25.70
N ASP A 200 68.57 23.89 24.59
CA ASP A 200 70.01 23.75 24.57
C ASP A 200 70.60 25.00 25.25
N ASN A 201 70.84 24.87 26.55
CA ASN A 201 72.10 25.24 27.19
C ASN A 201 72.78 26.53 26.67
N ASP A 202 72.57 27.64 27.37
CA ASP A 202 73.62 28.65 27.53
C ASP A 202 73.73 29.02 29.03
N ASP A 203 74.74 28.41 29.65
CA ASP A 203 75.33 28.82 30.91
C ASP A 203 75.63 30.34 30.90
N ASN A 204 75.11 31.10 31.87
CA ASN A 204 75.84 32.22 32.48
C ASN A 204 75.15 32.76 33.75
N ASP A 205 75.90 32.60 34.84
CA ASP A 205 76.15 33.58 35.90
C ASP A 205 75.00 34.04 36.81
N ASP A 206 74.99 33.46 38.01
CA ASP A 206 75.12 34.16 39.29
C ASP A 206 74.56 35.60 39.35
N ASN A 207 73.40 35.76 39.98
CA ASN A 207 73.27 36.77 41.03
C ASN A 207 72.17 36.44 42.04
N ASP A 208 72.67 36.29 43.26
CA ASP A 208 72.03 36.36 44.56
C ASP A 208 70.94 37.44 44.71
N ASP A 209 70.09 37.17 45.71
CA ASP A 209 69.32 38.11 46.54
C ASP A 209 68.06 38.77 45.95
N ASN A 210 66.90 38.18 46.25
CA ASN A 210 66.00 38.86 47.18
C ASN A 210 65.03 37.91 47.88
N ASP A 211 65.20 37.90 49.20
CA ASP A 211 64.32 37.41 50.24
C ASP A 211 62.90 38.01 50.18
N ASP A 212 62.01 37.33 50.90
CA ASP A 212 60.79 37.82 51.54
C ASP A 212 59.51 37.93 50.70
N ASN A 213 58.72 36.84 50.70
CA ASN A 213 57.64 36.79 51.69
C ASN A 213 57.09 35.37 51.87
N ASP A 214 57.40 34.87 53.06
CA ASP A 214 56.77 33.78 53.78
C ASP A 214 55.24 33.93 53.93
N ASP A 215 54.63 32.75 54.01
CA ASP A 215 53.43 32.39 54.76
C ASP A 215 52.06 32.92 54.30
N ASN A 216 51.17 32.02 53.86
CA ASN A 216 50.62 31.05 54.82
C ASN A 216 49.67 30.06 54.13
N ASP A 217 49.98 28.78 54.29
CA ASP A 217 49.14 27.64 53.99
C ASP A 217 47.82 27.66 54.76
N ASN A 218 46.76 27.14 54.14
CA ASN A 218 45.89 26.16 54.80
C ASN A 218 45.06 25.40 53.76
N ASP A 219 45.53 24.18 53.51
CA ASP A 219 44.71 23.02 53.16
C ASP A 219 43.47 22.91 54.08
N ASP A 220 42.30 22.59 53.52
CA ASP A 220 41.65 21.31 53.82
C ASP A 220 40.30 21.14 53.09
N SER A 221 40.25 20.06 52.30
CA SER A 221 39.14 19.09 52.19
C SER A 221 37.85 19.44 51.42
N ALA A 222 37.66 18.68 50.33
CA ALA A 222 36.44 18.40 49.52
C ALA A 222 35.27 17.76 50.35
N PRO A 223 34.12 17.27 49.80
CA PRO A 223 33.67 17.15 48.39
C PRO A 223 32.17 17.49 48.10
N ALA A 224 31.78 17.35 46.82
CA ALA A 224 30.47 17.03 46.20
C ALA A 224 29.15 17.58 46.81
N ASP A 225 28.27 18.13 45.95
CA ASP A 225 26.95 17.55 45.66
C ASP A 225 26.20 18.37 44.59
N ASP A 226 25.32 17.65 43.90
CA ASP A 226 24.47 18.00 42.78
C ASP A 226 23.51 19.17 43.05
N ASP A 227 23.12 19.93 42.00
CA ASP A 227 21.72 20.34 41.85
C ASP A 227 21.37 20.80 40.43
N ASP A 228 20.24 20.26 40.00
CA ASP A 228 19.55 20.34 38.72
C ASP A 228 19.02 21.73 38.33
N GLY A 229 18.82 21.91 37.02
CA GLY A 229 17.54 22.39 36.49
C GLY A 229 17.35 23.90 36.34
N GLY A 230 17.35 24.37 35.09
CA GLY A 230 16.88 25.71 34.74
C GLY A 230 16.49 25.79 33.28
N ALA A 231 15.21 25.55 33.01
CA ALA A 231 14.57 25.62 31.70
C ALA A 231 14.75 26.99 31.03
N GLY A 232 15.15 26.98 29.75
CA GLY A 232 15.03 28.12 28.87
C GLY A 232 13.60 28.22 28.33
N ASP A 233 12.79 29.02 29.01
CA ASP A 233 11.63 29.71 28.43
C ASP A 233 12.13 31.11 28.05
N ASP A 234 12.15 31.41 26.76
CA ASP A 234 12.07 32.78 26.27
C ASP A 234 11.46 32.81 24.86
N SER A 235 10.16 33.12 24.84
CA SER A 235 9.53 34.04 23.87
C SER A 235 9.50 33.65 22.39
N MET A 236 8.39 33.03 21.96
CA MET A 236 7.80 33.39 20.67
C MET A 236 6.55 34.22 20.92
N THR A 237 6.61 35.44 20.40
CA THR A 237 5.58 36.46 20.39
C THR A 237 4.31 35.96 19.70
N ASP A 238 3.18 36.17 20.37
CA ASP A 238 1.87 36.31 19.76
C ASP A 238 1.93 37.39 18.65
N ASP A 239 1.30 37.12 17.50
CA ASP A 239 0.41 38.10 16.85
C ASP A 239 -0.43 37.43 15.76
N ASP A 240 -1.73 37.66 15.92
CA ASP A 240 -2.86 37.26 15.09
C ASP A 240 -2.82 37.84 13.67
N ALA A 241 -3.30 37.07 12.68
CA ALA A 241 -4.10 37.58 11.55
C ALA A 241 -4.64 36.39 10.73
N ALA A 242 -5.92 36.06 10.89
CA ALA A 242 -7.00 36.48 9.99
C ALA A 242 -7.06 35.66 8.68
N GLY A 243 -8.01 34.73 8.63
CA GLY A 243 -8.52 34.20 7.37
C GLY A 243 -9.38 35.24 6.63
N PRO A 244 -9.80 34.89 5.41
CA PRO A 244 -11.11 35.31 4.95
C PRO A 244 -11.96 34.11 4.50
N ASP A 245 -13.19 34.11 5.01
CA ASP A 245 -14.38 33.65 4.31
C ASP A 245 -14.38 34.19 2.86
N ASP A 246 -14.72 33.34 1.89
CA ASP A 246 -15.51 33.78 0.75
C ASP A 246 -16.30 32.59 0.15
N SER A 247 -17.54 32.52 0.62
CA SER A 247 -18.77 32.20 -0.11
C SER A 247 -18.64 32.10 -1.63
N ASN A 248 -19.11 30.99 -2.21
CA ASN A 248 -19.67 31.05 -3.56
C ASN A 248 -20.92 30.17 -3.66
N ASP A 249 -22.06 30.81 -3.36
CA ASP A 249 -23.39 30.44 -3.82
C ASP A 249 -23.47 30.68 -5.34
N GLY A 250 -23.93 29.67 -6.08
CA GLY A 250 -24.13 29.77 -7.53
C GLY A 250 -25.14 28.74 -8.01
N GLY A 251 -26.41 28.96 -7.67
CA GLY A 251 -27.54 28.25 -8.24
C GLY A 251 -27.69 28.53 -9.74
N GLY A 252 -28.25 27.55 -10.44
CA GLY A 252 -28.61 27.61 -11.84
C GLY A 252 -29.53 26.45 -12.18
N ASP A 253 -30.80 26.61 -11.85
CA ASP A 253 -31.91 25.84 -12.40
C ASP A 253 -31.99 26.11 -13.91
N ASP A 254 -32.08 25.05 -14.72
CA ASP A 254 -32.69 25.11 -16.05
C ASP A 254 -33.31 23.74 -16.37
N ASP A 255 -34.59 23.62 -16.01
CA ASP A 255 -35.56 22.74 -16.65
C ASP A 255 -35.59 23.01 -18.17
N HIS A 256 -35.57 21.99 -19.02
CA HIS A 256 -36.23 21.87 -20.35
C HIS A 256 -36.01 20.41 -20.83
N ASP A 257 -36.96 19.51 -20.63
CA ASP A 257 -38.12 19.21 -21.51
C ASP A 257 -37.79 18.32 -22.74
N SER A 258 -38.61 17.28 -22.86
CA SER A 258 -39.05 16.57 -24.07
C SER A 258 -38.16 15.54 -24.77
N GLY A 259 -38.64 14.27 -24.76
CA GLY A 259 -38.61 13.47 -25.98
C GLY A 259 -38.52 11.95 -25.85
N CYS A 260 -39.54 11.28 -25.31
CA CYS A 260 -39.83 9.91 -25.73
C CYS A 260 -40.33 9.93 -27.19
N SER A 261 -39.73 9.13 -28.07
CA SER A 261 -40.46 8.62 -29.23
C SER A 261 -39.98 7.23 -29.61
N SER A 262 -40.89 6.29 -29.47
CA SER A 262 -40.85 4.93 -29.99
C SER A 262 -40.89 4.95 -31.53
N ALA A 263 -40.18 4.01 -32.15
CA ALA A 263 -40.49 3.41 -33.44
C ALA A 263 -40.03 1.95 -33.41
#